data_AF-A0A9E6ES81-F1
#
_entry.id   AF-A0A9E6ES81-F1
#
_cell.length_a   1.000
_cell.length_b   1.000
_cell.length_c   1.000
_cell.angle_alpha   90.00
_cell.angle_beta   90.00
_cell.angle_gamma   90.00
#
_symmetry.space_group_name_H-M   'P 1'
#
loop_
_entity.id
_entity.type
_entity.pdbx_description
1 polymer ?
#
loop_
_entity_poly.entity_id
_entity_poly.type
_entity_poly.pdbx_seq_one_letter_code
_entity_poly.pdbx_strand_id
1 'polypeptide(L)'
;SRAWDRKDQNENILRKATQILCGEPVELETPADRCYWADALSLTEGFQSRYEWLATMSKEEIKQLMQGLKERIDFVTITGSLNAELTDPRY
;
A
#
# COMPACT_ATOMS: atom_id res chain seq x y z
N SER A 1 -5.04 1.57 -14.41
CA SER A 1 -4.38 2.76 -15.02
C SER A 1 -4.97 4.08 -14.54
N ARG A 2 -6.23 4.10 -14.09
CA ARG A 2 -6.99 5.29 -13.72
C ARG A 2 -6.81 5.67 -12.24
N ALA A 3 -7.31 6.84 -11.86
CA ALA A 3 -7.24 7.33 -10.48
C ALA A 3 -7.89 6.35 -9.48
N TRP A 4 -9.03 5.76 -9.84
CA TRP A 4 -9.72 4.79 -8.99
C TRP A 4 -8.92 3.48 -8.83
N ASP A 5 -8.33 2.97 -9.92
CA ASP A 5 -7.46 1.78 -9.82
C ASP A 5 -6.29 2.04 -8.87
N ARG A 6 -5.62 3.19 -9.01
CA ARG A 6 -4.49 3.57 -8.15
C ARG A 6 -4.92 3.70 -6.70
N LYS A 7 -6.08 4.32 -6.45
CA LYS A 7 -6.62 4.48 -5.10
C LYS A 7 -6.90 3.13 -4.45
N ASP A 8 -7.54 2.21 -5.17
CA ASP A 8 -7.87 0.87 -4.67
C ASP A 8 -6.61 0.04 -4.42
N GLN A 9 -5.61 0.14 -5.31
CA GLN A 9 -4.31 -0.50 -5.14
C GLN A 9 -3.56 0.06 -3.93
N ASN A 10 -3.41 1.39 -3.83
CA ASN A 10 -2.72 2.04 -2.72
C ASN A 10 -3.38 1.69 -1.38
N GLU A 11 -4.72 1.73 -1.29
CA GLU A 11 -5.47 1.36 -0.10
C GLU A 11 -5.20 -0.10 0.30
N ASN A 12 -5.45 -1.04 -0.61
CA ASN A 12 -5.47 -2.45 -0.24
C ASN A 12 -4.06 -3.03 -0.08
N ILE A 13 -3.10 -2.64 -0.91
CA ILE A 13 -1.71 -3.13 -0.80
C ILE A 13 -1.08 -2.56 0.48
N LEU A 14 -1.19 -1.26 0.75
CA LEU A 14 -0.56 -0.66 1.93
C LEU A 14 -1.25 -1.08 3.24
N ARG A 15 -2.57 -1.29 3.24
CA ARG A 15 -3.28 -1.88 4.38
C ARG A 15 -2.76 -3.28 4.70
N LYS A 16 -2.70 -4.18 3.71
CA LYS A 16 -2.19 -5.55 3.91
C LYS A 16 -0.71 -5.55 4.29
N ALA A 17 0.11 -4.66 3.72
CA ALA A 17 1.51 -4.50 4.10
C ALA A 17 1.65 -4.07 5.57
N THR A 18 0.80 -3.14 6.01
CA THR A 18 0.75 -2.71 7.42
C THR A 18 0.36 -3.87 8.34
N GLN A 19 -0.63 -4.68 7.95
CA GLN A 19 -1.05 -5.86 8.71
C GLN A 19 0.11 -6.86 8.83
N ILE A 20 0.81 -7.17 7.74
CA ILE A 20 1.98 -8.07 7.73
C ILE A 20 3.07 -7.54 8.68
N LEU A 21 3.43 -6.27 8.57
CA LEU A 21 4.46 -5.66 9.43
C LEU A 21 4.05 -5.65 10.92
N CYS A 22 2.75 -5.55 11.21
CA CYS A 22 2.21 -5.58 12.57
C CYS A 22 1.91 -7.01 13.07
N GLY A 23 2.10 -8.05 12.25
CA GLY A 23 1.72 -9.43 12.57
C GLY A 23 0.22 -9.62 12.77
N GLU A 24 -0.59 -8.85 12.06
CA GLU A 24 -2.05 -8.90 12.08
C GLU A 24 -2.58 -9.86 10.99
N PRO A 25 -3.77 -10.45 11.18
CA PRO A 25 -4.36 -11.31 10.16
C PRO A 25 -4.67 -10.54 8.87
N VAL A 26 -4.43 -11.19 7.73
CA VAL A 26 -4.73 -10.67 6.39
C VAL A 26 -5.86 -11.46 5.77
N GLU A 27 -6.85 -10.76 5.24
CA GLU A 27 -7.97 -11.34 4.50
C GLU A 27 -7.50 -11.81 3.10
N LEU A 28 -7.88 -13.02 2.69
CA LEU A 28 -7.46 -13.68 1.45
C LEU A 28 -8.61 -14.38 0.70
N GLU A 29 -9.85 -13.97 0.97
CA GLU A 29 -11.06 -14.67 0.50
C GLU A 29 -11.24 -14.55 -1.01
N THR A 30 -11.04 -13.34 -1.57
CA THR A 30 -11.26 -13.08 -3.00
C THR A 30 -9.97 -13.18 -3.83
N PRO A 31 -10.07 -13.39 -5.16
CA PRO A 31 -8.91 -13.27 -6.04
C PRO A 31 -8.22 -11.91 -5.94
N ALA A 32 -8.98 -10.82 -5.76
CA ALA A 32 -8.44 -9.48 -5.58
C ALA A 32 -7.63 -9.38 -4.28
N ASP A 33 -8.14 -9.92 -3.17
CA ASP A 33 -7.41 -9.95 -1.90
C ASP A 33 -6.06 -10.65 -2.01
N ARG A 34 -6.02 -11.79 -2.69
CA ARG A 34 -4.79 -12.54 -2.92
C ARG A 34 -3.82 -11.77 -3.81
N CYS A 35 -4.32 -11.05 -4.81
CA CYS A 35 -3.49 -10.19 -5.67
C CYS A 35 -2.84 -9.07 -4.84
N TYR A 36 -3.63 -8.34 -4.05
CA TYR A 36 -3.10 -7.27 -3.19
C TYR A 36 -2.13 -7.80 -2.13
N TRP A 37 -2.40 -8.99 -1.58
CA TRP A 37 -1.50 -9.63 -0.62
C TRP A 37 -0.16 -10.00 -1.24
N ALA A 38 -0.14 -10.51 -2.48
CA ALA A 38 1.12 -10.86 -3.14
C ALA A 38 2.04 -9.64 -3.31
N ASP A 39 1.48 -8.50 -3.73
CA ASP A 39 2.22 -7.24 -3.83
C ASP A 39 2.67 -6.73 -2.45
N ALA A 40 1.78 -6.80 -1.46
CA ALA A 40 2.08 -6.39 -0.09
C ALA A 40 3.22 -7.23 0.52
N LEU A 41 3.21 -8.54 0.31
CA LEU A 41 4.27 -9.44 0.78
C LEU A 41 5.62 -9.03 0.20
N SER A 42 5.71 -8.89 -1.12
CA SER A 42 6.95 -8.48 -1.79
C SER A 42 7.45 -7.11 -1.29
N LEU A 43 6.54 -6.16 -1.07
CA LEU A 43 6.87 -4.86 -0.50
C LEU A 43 7.44 -4.98 0.92
N THR A 44 6.81 -5.76 1.78
CA THR A 44 7.24 -5.94 3.17
C THR A 44 8.57 -6.68 3.30
N GLU A 45 8.80 -7.73 2.51
CA GLU A 45 10.11 -8.40 2.42
C GLU A 45 11.19 -7.40 1.96
N GLY A 46 10.84 -6.55 0.99
CA GLY A 46 11.70 -5.49 0.49
C GLY A 46 12.08 -4.47 1.56
N PHE A 47 11.13 -4.07 2.39
CA PHE A 47 11.32 -3.15 3.51
C PHE A 47 12.15 -3.78 4.62
N GLN A 48 11.78 -4.97 5.09
CA GLN A 48 12.46 -5.65 6.19
C GLN A 48 13.91 -6.01 5.86
N SER A 49 14.20 -6.33 4.59
CA SER A 49 15.58 -6.61 4.14
C SER A 49 16.47 -5.37 3.99
N ARG A 50 15.91 -4.16 3.92
CA ARG A 50 16.66 -2.92 3.66
C ARG A 50 16.67 -1.93 4.83
N TYR A 51 15.66 -2.00 5.69
CA TYR A 51 15.42 -1.02 6.73
C TYR A 51 15.38 -1.69 8.10
N GLU A 52 16.56 -1.94 8.66
CA GLU A 52 16.72 -2.62 9.96
C GLU A 52 15.96 -1.91 11.10
N TRP A 53 15.80 -0.58 11.02
CA TRP A 53 15.07 0.20 12.02
C TRP A 53 13.58 -0.15 12.12
N LEU A 54 12.97 -0.73 11.08
CA LEU A 54 11.58 -1.18 11.15
C LEU A 54 11.37 -2.24 12.24
N ALA A 55 12.37 -3.08 12.49
CA ALA A 55 12.29 -4.10 13.54
C ALA A 55 12.30 -3.51 14.96
N THR A 56 12.70 -2.25 15.12
CA THR A 56 12.77 -1.57 16.42
C THR A 56 11.53 -0.73 16.73
N MET A 57 10.63 -0.57 15.77
CA MET A 57 9.42 0.23 15.93
C MET A 57 8.30 -0.56 16.61
N SER A 58 7.49 0.17 17.37
CA SER A 58 6.18 -0.30 17.83
C SER A 58 5.19 -0.44 16.65
N LYS A 59 4.13 -1.21 16.86
CA LYS A 59 3.07 -1.38 15.85
C LYS A 59 2.37 -0.04 15.55
N GLU A 60 2.22 0.81 16.56
CA GLU A 60 1.64 2.14 16.45
C GLU A 60 2.49 3.05 15.55
N GLU A 61 3.81 3.05 15.74
CA GLU A 61 4.73 3.82 14.89
C GLU A 61 4.73 3.30 13.44
N ILE A 62 4.67 1.97 13.24
CA ILE A 62 4.54 1.38 11.90
C ILE A 62 3.26 1.84 11.23
N LYS A 63 2.12 1.82 11.94
CA LYS A 63 0.83 2.29 11.41
C LYS A 63 0.88 3.77 11.03
N GLN A 64 1.50 4.62 11.85
CA GLN A 64 1.68 6.04 11.54
C GLN A 64 2.56 6.25 10.30
N LEU A 65 3.68 5.54 10.21
CA LEU A 65 4.56 5.59 9.04
C LEU A 65 3.82 5.17 7.77
N MET A 66 3.11 4.05 7.81
CA MET A 66 2.40 3.51 6.65
C MET A 66 1.24 4.41 6.21
N GLN A 67 0.57 5.08 7.16
CA GLN A 67 -0.41 6.11 6.86
C GLN A 67 0.23 7.31 6.12
N GLY A 68 1.36 7.82 6.61
CA GLY A 68 2.10 8.89 5.95
C GLY A 68 2.61 8.49 4.56
N LEU A 69 3.08 7.25 4.40
CA LEU A 69 3.46 6.68 3.11
C LEU A 69 2.28 6.67 2.14
N LYS A 70 1.11 6.20 2.58
CA LYS A 70 -0.10 6.18 1.77
C LYS A 70 -0.50 7.58 1.32
N GLU A 71 -0.57 8.54 2.23
CA GLU A 71 -0.90 9.93 1.92
C GLU A 71 0.07 10.50 0.89
N ARG A 72 1.37 10.20 1.03
CA ARG A 72 2.38 10.65 0.08
C ARG A 72 2.21 10.00 -1.29
N ILE A 73 1.96 8.69 -1.35
CA ILE A 73 1.74 7.97 -2.61
C ILE A 73 0.46 8.45 -3.30
N ASP A 74 -0.65 8.57 -2.56
CA ASP A 74 -1.91 9.11 -3.09
C ASP A 74 -1.70 10.52 -3.66
N PHE A 75 -0.94 11.37 -2.96
CA PHE A 75 -0.61 12.69 -3.47
C PHE A 75 0.19 12.62 -4.77
N VAL A 76 1.36 11.97 -4.78
CA VAL A 76 2.25 12.02 -5.95
C VAL A 76 1.73 11.22 -7.15
N THR A 77 0.88 10.21 -6.93
CA THR A 77 0.39 9.33 -8.00
C THR A 77 -1.03 9.62 -8.44
N ILE A 78 -1.82 10.38 -7.66
CA ILE A 78 -3.22 10.68 -7.96
C ILE A 78 -3.45 12.19 -7.93
N THR A 79 -3.50 12.81 -6.75
CA THR A 79 -4.05 14.18 -6.62
C THR A 79 -3.11 15.28 -7.08
N GLY A 80 -1.80 15.09 -6.90
CA GLY A 80 -0.75 15.97 -7.40
C GLY A 80 -0.21 15.58 -8.79
N SER A 81 -0.73 14.51 -9.39
CA SER A 81 -0.32 14.04 -10.72
C SER A 81 -0.97 14.88 -11.81
N LEU A 82 -0.18 15.33 -12.79
CA LEU A 82 -0.66 16.04 -13.98
C LEU A 82 -1.12 15.11 -15.11
N ASN A 83 -1.14 13.79 -14.88
CA ASN A 83 -1.59 12.84 -15.90
C ASN A 83 -3.11 12.93 -16.11
N ALA A 84 -3.51 13.55 -17.22
CA ALA A 84 -4.91 13.73 -17.60
C ALA A 84 -5.67 12.41 -17.86
N GLU A 85 -4.97 11.33 -18.22
CA GLU A 85 -5.59 10.03 -18.46
C GLU A 85 -6.10 9.35 -17.19
N LEU A 86 -5.76 9.88 -16.01
CA LEU A 86 -6.23 9.34 -14.73
C LEU A 86 -7.75 9.45 -14.56
N THR A 87 -8.39 10.37 -15.27
CA THR A 87 -9.82 10.64 -15.18
C THR A 87 -10.59 10.23 -16.44
N ASP A 88 -9.95 9.64 -17.46
CA ASP A 88 -10.68 9.17 -18.65
C ASP A 88 -11.59 7.98 -18.27
N PRO A 89 -12.92 8.08 -18.43
CA PRO A 89 -13.85 7.00 -18.08
C PRO A 89 -13.68 5.74 -18.95
N ARG A 90 -13.06 5.84 -20.11
CA ARG A 90 -12.80 4.70 -21.00
C ARG A 90 -11.41 4.17 -20.67
N TYR A 91 -11.26 2.84 -20.69
CA TYR A 91 -9.95 2.18 -20.56
C TYR A 91 -9.18 2.18 -21.87
#